data_AF-A0A7L1I2P2-F1
#
_entry.id   AF-A0A7L1I2P2-F1
#
_cell.length_a   1.000
_cell.length_b   1.000
_cell.length_c   1.000
_cell.angle_alpha   90.00
_cell.angle_beta   90.00
_cell.angle_gamma   90.00
#
_symmetry.space_group_name_H-M   'P 1'
#
loop_
_entity.id
_entity.type
_entity.pdbx_description
1 polymer ?
#
loop_
_entity_poly.entity_id
_entity_poly.type
_entity_poly.pdbx_seq_one_letter_code
_entity_poly.pdbx_strand_id
1 'polypeptide(L)'
;GCEHYRRGCLLRAPCCGKLYACRLCHDGAEGHQLDRFRVAEVQCTRCRLLQKAQQRCEGCHNLFGEYYCDICHLFDRDKKQYHCADCGICRIGPKEDFFHCSKCNLCLSLSLRGKHKCIENVSRQDCPICLEDIHTSRVGAHVLPCGHLLHRGYRCPLCMHSALDMTRYWRQLDDEVAQTPMPTEYQNMMVEILCNDCNARSTVQFHLLGMKCKNCESYNTAQDGRCRLTLEEQ
;
A
#
# COMPACT_ATOMS: atom_id res chain seq x y z
N GLY A 1 -6.12 23.67 -14.43
CA GLY A 1 -5.85 22.42 -13.69
C GLY A 1 -6.57 22.41 -12.36
N CYS A 2 -6.29 21.42 -11.52
CA CYS A 2 -6.81 21.27 -10.15
C CYS A 2 -5.68 20.81 -9.21
N GLU A 3 -5.96 20.59 -7.93
CA GLU A 3 -4.98 20.05 -6.96
C GLU A 3 -4.43 18.67 -7.35
N HIS A 4 -5.23 17.87 -8.07
CA HIS A 4 -4.85 16.52 -8.46
C HIS A 4 -3.86 16.49 -9.63
N TYR A 5 -4.14 17.30 -10.67
CA TYR A 5 -3.42 17.27 -11.94
C TYR A 5 -3.30 18.66 -12.55
N ARG A 6 -2.09 18.98 -13.05
CA ARG A 6 -1.83 20.22 -13.79
C ARG A 6 -2.13 19.99 -15.27
N ARG A 7 -3.26 20.53 -15.72
CA ARG A 7 -3.70 20.42 -17.11
C ARG A 7 -4.42 21.66 -17.64
N GLY A 8 -4.43 21.78 -18.97
CA GLY A 8 -5.04 22.86 -19.75
C GLY A 8 -6.39 22.51 -20.42
N CYS A 9 -7.05 21.44 -19.99
CA CYS A 9 -8.36 21.03 -20.50
C CYS A 9 -9.29 20.53 -19.37
N LEU A 10 -10.60 20.54 -19.65
CA LEU A 10 -11.63 19.87 -18.87
C LEU A 10 -12.05 18.59 -19.59
N LEU A 11 -12.25 17.49 -18.87
CA LEU A 11 -12.78 16.25 -19.41
C LEU A 11 -14.30 16.34 -19.54
N ARG A 12 -14.85 15.92 -20.68
CA ARG A 12 -16.30 15.68 -20.81
C ARG A 12 -16.61 14.29 -20.26
N ALA A 13 -17.31 14.24 -19.15
CA ALA A 13 -17.67 13.00 -18.48
C ALA A 13 -18.66 12.20 -19.36
N PRO A 14 -18.35 10.96 -19.79
CA PRO A 14 -19.23 10.20 -20.67
C PRO A 14 -20.51 9.73 -19.97
N CYS A 15 -20.50 9.65 -18.65
CA CYS A 15 -21.64 9.24 -17.82
C CYS A 15 -22.75 10.30 -17.73
N CYS A 16 -22.39 11.59 -17.67
CA CYS A 16 -23.34 12.67 -17.40
C CYS A 16 -23.22 13.87 -18.35
N GLY A 17 -22.25 13.85 -19.27
CA GLY A 17 -22.00 14.91 -20.26
C GLY A 17 -21.39 16.20 -19.71
N LYS A 18 -21.26 16.33 -18.38
CA LYS A 18 -20.71 17.50 -17.68
C LYS A 18 -19.19 17.59 -17.82
N LEU A 19 -18.63 18.78 -17.59
CA LEU A 19 -17.20 19.07 -17.73
C LEU A 19 -16.52 19.17 -16.36
N TYR A 20 -15.41 18.44 -16.17
CA TYR A 20 -14.63 18.48 -14.94
C TYR A 20 -13.14 18.62 -15.20
N ALA A 21 -12.41 19.22 -14.26
CA ALA A 21 -10.95 19.29 -14.37
C ALA A 21 -10.30 17.90 -14.42
N CYS A 22 -10.81 16.92 -13.68
CA CYS A 22 -10.33 15.54 -13.76
C CYS A 22 -11.38 14.55 -13.23
N ARG A 23 -11.12 13.24 -13.38
CA ARG A 23 -11.98 12.19 -12.83
C ARG A 23 -12.23 12.34 -11.33
N LEU A 24 -11.20 12.75 -10.56
CA LEU A 24 -11.32 12.87 -9.11
C LEU A 24 -12.20 14.05 -8.69
N CYS A 25 -12.15 15.14 -9.45
CA CYS A 25 -13.06 16.27 -9.26
C CYS A 25 -14.50 15.91 -9.65
N HIS A 26 -14.68 15.02 -10.63
CA HIS A 26 -15.99 14.46 -10.95
C HIS A 26 -16.50 13.59 -9.81
N ASP A 27 -15.72 12.58 -9.40
CA ASP A 27 -16.12 11.58 -8.40
C ASP A 27 -16.38 12.20 -7.02
N GLY A 28 -15.73 13.33 -6.70
CA GLY A 28 -16.00 14.10 -5.48
C GLY A 28 -17.21 15.04 -5.56
N ALA A 29 -17.70 15.36 -6.76
CA ALA A 29 -18.84 16.26 -6.96
C ALA A 29 -20.13 15.50 -7.33
N GLU A 30 -20.03 14.26 -7.79
CA GLU A 30 -21.14 13.46 -8.28
C GLU A 30 -21.29 12.17 -7.46
N GLY A 31 -22.53 11.66 -7.34
CA GLY A 31 -22.83 10.40 -6.63
C GLY A 31 -22.43 9.13 -7.40
N HIS A 32 -21.56 9.24 -8.41
CA HIS A 32 -21.09 8.14 -9.26
C HIS A 32 -19.68 8.40 -9.77
N GLN A 33 -19.00 7.36 -10.23
CA GLN A 33 -17.61 7.44 -10.69
C GLN A 33 -17.50 7.63 -12.21
N LEU A 34 -16.48 8.38 -12.63
CA LEU A 34 -16.12 8.56 -14.02
C LEU A 34 -15.24 7.40 -14.50
N ASP A 35 -15.69 6.74 -15.56
CA ASP A 35 -14.86 5.79 -16.31
C ASP A 35 -13.85 6.55 -17.19
N ARG A 36 -12.59 6.52 -16.75
CA ARG A 36 -11.47 7.21 -17.42
C ARG A 36 -11.18 6.68 -18.83
N PHE A 37 -11.54 5.44 -19.12
CA PHE A 37 -11.25 4.80 -20.40
C PHE A 37 -12.25 5.22 -21.50
N ARG A 38 -13.42 5.72 -21.10
CA ARG A 38 -14.49 6.13 -22.01
C ARG A 38 -14.50 7.62 -22.35
N VAL A 39 -13.57 8.40 -21.80
CA VAL A 39 -13.49 9.84 -22.06
C VAL A 39 -13.03 10.07 -23.50
N ALA A 40 -13.92 10.51 -24.38
CA ALA A 40 -13.58 10.75 -25.78
C ALA A 40 -13.30 12.23 -26.11
N GLU A 41 -13.78 13.15 -25.29
CA GLU A 41 -13.77 14.59 -25.58
C GLU A 41 -13.27 15.42 -24.40
N VAL A 42 -12.60 16.52 -24.73
CA VAL A 42 -12.07 17.50 -23.78
C VAL A 42 -12.37 18.92 -24.25
N GLN A 43 -12.59 19.85 -23.31
CA GLN A 43 -12.73 21.26 -23.60
C GLN A 43 -11.43 22.00 -23.26
N CYS A 44 -10.89 22.77 -24.19
CA CYS A 44 -9.74 23.64 -23.94
C CYS A 44 -10.08 24.73 -22.91
N THR A 45 -9.27 24.89 -21.85
CA THR A 45 -9.52 25.95 -20.86
C THR A 45 -9.15 27.35 -21.39
N ARG A 46 -8.34 27.45 -22.45
CA ARG A 46 -7.88 28.72 -23.03
C ARG A 46 -8.83 29.28 -24.09
N CYS A 47 -9.24 28.47 -25.07
CA CYS A 47 -10.10 28.91 -26.19
C CYS A 47 -11.52 28.32 -26.16
N ARG A 48 -11.85 27.50 -25.15
CA ARG A 48 -13.18 26.88 -24.95
C ARG A 48 -13.64 25.92 -26.06
N LEU A 49 -12.79 25.61 -27.04
CA LEU A 49 -13.06 24.58 -28.05
C LEU A 49 -13.24 23.21 -27.39
N LEU A 50 -14.42 22.61 -27.59
CA LEU A 50 -14.69 21.20 -27.33
C LEU A 50 -14.17 20.38 -28.50
N GLN A 51 -13.37 19.35 -28.22
CA GLN A 51 -12.67 18.55 -29.24
C GLN A 51 -12.40 17.14 -28.72
N LYS A 52 -11.88 16.28 -29.60
CA LYS A 52 -11.44 14.92 -29.20
C LYS A 52 -10.32 14.97 -28.17
N ALA A 53 -10.22 13.95 -27.33
CA ALA A 53 -9.12 13.82 -26.39
C ALA A 53 -7.79 13.66 -27.15
N GLN A 54 -6.87 14.58 -26.92
CA GLN A 54 -5.54 14.61 -27.51
C GLN A 54 -4.65 15.57 -26.72
N GLN A 55 -3.33 15.49 -26.88
CA GLN A 55 -2.39 16.24 -26.04
C GLN A 55 -2.41 17.77 -26.25
N ARG A 56 -2.82 18.25 -27.43
CA ARG A 56 -2.80 19.68 -27.79
C ARG A 56 -4.14 20.14 -28.32
N CYS A 57 -4.49 21.39 -28.05
CA CYS A 57 -5.69 22.00 -28.60
C CYS A 57 -5.60 22.15 -30.13
N GLU A 58 -6.63 21.74 -30.88
CA GLU A 58 -6.80 21.97 -32.32
C GLU A 58 -6.89 23.47 -32.66
N GLY A 59 -7.60 24.25 -31.85
CA GLY A 59 -7.87 25.66 -32.16
C GLY A 59 -6.74 26.63 -31.79
N CYS A 60 -6.06 26.41 -30.66
CA CYS A 60 -5.04 27.34 -30.15
C CYS A 60 -3.69 26.71 -29.86
N HIS A 61 -3.51 25.42 -30.19
CA HIS A 61 -2.28 24.64 -30.03
C HIS A 61 -1.71 24.57 -28.61
N ASN A 62 -2.49 25.01 -27.62
CA ASN A 62 -2.12 24.94 -26.21
C ASN A 62 -1.91 23.49 -25.78
N LEU A 63 -0.79 23.23 -25.11
CA LEU A 63 -0.47 21.93 -24.53
C LEU A 63 -1.36 21.67 -23.31
N PHE A 64 -2.10 20.56 -23.30
CA PHE A 64 -2.96 20.21 -22.17
C PHE A 64 -2.20 19.55 -21.03
N GLY A 65 -1.09 18.88 -21.31
CA GLY A 65 -0.17 18.31 -20.32
C GLY A 65 1.12 17.86 -20.99
N GLU A 66 2.24 18.00 -20.30
CA GLU A 66 3.53 17.47 -20.74
C GLU A 66 3.46 15.95 -20.90
N TYR A 67 2.73 15.29 -20.00
CA TYR A 67 2.36 13.90 -20.13
C TYR A 67 0.90 13.78 -20.56
N TYR A 68 0.68 13.00 -21.61
CA TYR A 68 -0.63 12.54 -22.05
C TYR A 68 -0.62 11.01 -22.19
N CYS A 69 -1.59 10.35 -21.57
CA CYS A 69 -1.86 8.94 -21.82
C CYS A 69 -3.21 8.81 -22.50
N ASP A 70 -3.18 8.29 -23.72
CA ASP A 70 -4.38 8.07 -24.56
C ASP A 70 -5.30 7.01 -23.95
N ILE A 71 -4.74 5.92 -23.43
CA ILE A 71 -5.53 4.83 -22.82
C ILE A 71 -6.30 5.33 -21.58
N CYS A 72 -5.62 6.04 -20.67
CA CYS A 72 -6.20 6.50 -19.41
C CYS A 72 -6.88 7.88 -19.50
N HIS A 73 -6.76 8.55 -20.64
CA HIS A 73 -7.09 9.98 -20.84
C HIS A 73 -6.55 10.89 -19.72
N LEU A 74 -5.30 10.63 -19.29
CA LEU A 74 -4.63 11.36 -18.22
C LEU A 74 -3.76 12.48 -18.80
N PHE A 75 -4.05 13.71 -18.38
CA PHE A 75 -3.26 14.90 -18.67
C PHE A 75 -2.64 15.44 -17.37
N ASP A 76 -1.32 15.58 -17.33
CA ASP A 76 -0.59 16.14 -16.19
C ASP A 76 0.75 16.75 -16.62
N ARG A 77 1.43 17.42 -15.68
CA ARG A 77 2.86 17.73 -15.80
C ARG A 77 3.70 16.45 -15.84
N ASP A 78 4.93 16.53 -16.31
CA ASP A 78 5.86 15.40 -16.22
C ASP A 78 6.30 15.17 -14.77
N LYS A 79 6.03 13.97 -14.27
CA LYS A 79 6.47 13.40 -12.99
C LYS A 79 7.16 12.05 -13.25
N LYS A 80 7.66 11.85 -14.47
CA LYS A 80 8.19 10.59 -15.00
C LYS A 80 7.18 9.43 -14.93
N GLN A 81 5.89 9.74 -14.95
CA GLN A 81 4.83 8.73 -14.97
C GLN A 81 4.84 7.95 -16.28
N TYR A 82 4.33 6.72 -16.22
CA TYR A 82 4.23 5.84 -17.36
C TYR A 82 2.95 5.02 -17.29
N HIS A 83 2.44 4.59 -18.45
CA HIS A 83 1.36 3.62 -18.51
C HIS A 83 1.93 2.20 -18.33
N CYS A 84 1.44 1.46 -17.34
CA CYS A 84 1.71 0.04 -17.22
C CYS A 84 0.60 -0.73 -17.96
N ALA A 85 0.95 -1.38 -19.07
CA ALA A 85 0.01 -2.14 -19.88
C ALA A 85 -0.66 -3.27 -19.09
N ASP A 86 0.11 -4.00 -18.28
CA ASP A 86 -0.39 -5.13 -17.48
C ASP A 86 -1.37 -4.68 -16.37
N CYS A 87 -1.16 -3.49 -15.79
CA CYS A 87 -2.12 -2.92 -14.83
C CYS A 87 -3.30 -2.22 -15.52
N GLY A 88 -3.12 -1.78 -16.77
CA GLY A 88 -4.06 -0.90 -17.48
C GLY A 88 -4.17 0.51 -16.91
N ILE A 89 -3.23 0.96 -16.06
CA ILE A 89 -3.26 2.30 -15.46
C ILE A 89 -1.90 2.99 -15.45
N CYS A 90 -1.92 4.33 -15.42
CA CYS A 90 -0.72 5.14 -15.24
C CYS A 90 -0.17 5.02 -13.81
N ARG A 91 1.13 4.80 -13.69
CA ARG A 91 1.90 4.79 -12.43
C ARG A 91 2.88 5.96 -12.44
N ILE A 92 3.23 6.46 -11.26
CA ILE A 92 4.33 7.42 -11.12
C ILE A 92 5.64 6.64 -11.23
N GLY A 93 6.59 7.17 -12.00
CA GLY A 93 7.86 6.51 -12.28
C GLY A 93 9.06 7.24 -11.68
N PRO A 94 10.25 7.10 -12.30
CA PRO A 94 10.44 6.71 -13.70
C PRO A 94 10.23 5.21 -13.99
N LYS A 95 9.88 4.85 -15.24
CA LYS A 95 9.54 3.44 -15.61
C LYS A 95 10.70 2.49 -15.36
N GLU A 96 11.93 2.94 -15.58
CA GLU A 96 13.15 2.18 -15.39
C GLU A 96 13.40 1.75 -13.94
N ASP A 97 12.81 2.42 -12.95
CA ASP A 97 12.97 2.07 -11.52
C ASP A 97 11.96 1.03 -11.05
N PHE A 98 11.05 0.59 -11.93
CA PHE A 98 9.95 -0.31 -11.59
C PHE A 98 9.85 -1.49 -12.54
N PHE A 99 9.31 -2.60 -12.03
CA PHE A 99 8.91 -3.74 -12.83
C PHE A 99 7.49 -4.16 -12.46
N HIS A 100 6.77 -4.75 -13.42
CA HIS A 100 5.49 -5.39 -13.14
C HIS A 100 5.73 -6.85 -12.72
N CYS A 101 5.19 -7.24 -11.56
CA CYS A 101 5.13 -8.64 -11.15
C CYS A 101 3.75 -9.20 -11.53
N SER A 102 3.71 -10.08 -12.53
CA SER A 102 2.47 -10.68 -13.05
C SER A 102 1.75 -11.52 -11.99
N LYS A 103 2.48 -12.27 -11.17
CA LYS A 103 1.88 -13.07 -10.09
C LYS A 103 1.23 -12.18 -9.01
N CYS A 104 1.90 -11.10 -8.59
CA CYS A 104 1.32 -10.14 -7.66
C CYS A 104 0.25 -9.23 -8.29
N ASN A 105 0.21 -9.14 -9.62
CA ASN A 105 -0.51 -8.12 -10.39
C ASN A 105 -0.21 -6.69 -9.90
N LEU A 106 1.07 -6.37 -9.65
CA LEU A 106 1.50 -5.11 -9.05
C LEU A 106 2.80 -4.60 -9.65
N CYS A 107 2.87 -3.29 -9.89
CA CYS A 107 4.13 -2.59 -10.18
C CYS A 107 4.92 -2.37 -8.89
N LEU A 108 6.15 -2.88 -8.84
CA LEU A 108 7.05 -2.81 -7.69
C LEU A 108 8.36 -2.14 -8.08
N SER A 109 9.03 -1.49 -7.11
CA SER A 109 10.38 -0.98 -7.31
C SER A 109 11.34 -2.12 -7.67
N LEU A 110 12.29 -1.87 -8.58
CA LEU A 110 13.35 -2.83 -8.93
C LEU A 110 14.14 -3.35 -7.72
N SER A 111 14.24 -2.56 -6.65
CA SER A 111 14.85 -2.99 -5.38
C SER A 111 14.20 -4.25 -4.76
N LEU A 112 12.92 -4.49 -5.07
CA LEU A 112 12.13 -5.64 -4.62
C LEU A 112 12.18 -6.84 -5.57
N ARG A 113 12.86 -6.71 -6.72
CA ARG A 113 12.94 -7.79 -7.70
C ARG A 113 13.69 -8.99 -7.11
N GLY A 114 13.03 -10.14 -7.05
CA GLY A 114 13.56 -11.36 -6.43
C GLY A 114 13.60 -11.36 -4.89
N LYS A 115 13.25 -10.25 -4.23
CA LYS A 115 13.30 -10.11 -2.76
C LYS A 115 11.93 -10.04 -2.11
N HIS A 116 10.90 -9.58 -2.82
CA HIS A 116 9.55 -9.49 -2.25
C HIS A 116 8.92 -10.87 -2.06
N LYS A 117 8.13 -11.01 -0.99
CA LYS A 117 7.27 -12.16 -0.81
C LYS A 117 6.09 -12.06 -1.77
N CYS A 118 6.15 -12.88 -2.82
CA CYS A 118 5.20 -12.86 -3.92
C CYS A 118 3.90 -13.58 -3.52
N ILE A 119 2.85 -12.79 -3.26
CA ILE A 119 1.49 -13.28 -2.97
C ILE A 119 0.63 -13.04 -4.21
N GLU A 120 -0.04 -14.09 -4.66
CA GLU A 120 -0.86 -14.04 -5.87
C GLU A 120 -2.01 -13.05 -5.73
N ASN A 121 -2.19 -12.20 -6.74
CA ASN A 121 -3.29 -11.21 -6.80
C ASN A 121 -3.38 -10.25 -5.60
N VAL A 122 -2.28 -10.04 -4.87
CA VAL A 122 -2.30 -9.26 -3.62
C VAL A 122 -2.81 -7.82 -3.80
N SER A 123 -2.58 -7.20 -4.96
CA SER A 123 -3.08 -5.84 -5.23
C SER A 123 -4.57 -5.77 -5.58
N ARG A 124 -5.22 -6.90 -5.86
CA ARG A 124 -6.64 -7.00 -6.21
C ARG A 124 -7.55 -7.16 -4.99
N GLN A 125 -6.97 -7.15 -3.80
CA GLN A 125 -7.70 -7.16 -2.54
C GLN A 125 -7.83 -5.73 -2.01
N ASP A 126 -8.96 -5.44 -1.37
CA ASP A 126 -9.15 -4.17 -0.66
C ASP A 126 -8.27 -4.11 0.59
N CYS A 127 -7.92 -2.90 1.01
CA CYS A 127 -7.19 -2.70 2.25
C CYS A 127 -8.05 -3.20 3.43
N PRO A 128 -7.60 -4.17 4.25
CA PRO A 128 -8.38 -4.71 5.36
C PRO A 128 -8.65 -3.71 6.50
N ILE A 129 -8.08 -2.49 6.42
CA ILE A 129 -8.25 -1.43 7.43
C ILE A 129 -9.27 -0.38 6.98
N CYS A 130 -9.18 0.10 5.73
CA CYS A 130 -10.09 1.15 5.22
C CYS A 130 -11.10 0.65 4.19
N LEU A 131 -11.01 -0.61 3.76
CA LEU A 131 -11.85 -1.23 2.74
C LEU A 131 -11.81 -0.52 1.38
N GLU A 132 -10.75 0.25 1.13
CA GLU A 132 -10.52 0.91 -0.16
C GLU A 132 -9.66 0.02 -1.06
N ASP A 133 -9.97 0.05 -2.36
CA ASP A 133 -9.23 -0.66 -3.41
C ASP A 133 -7.76 -0.27 -3.44
N ILE A 134 -6.87 -1.24 -3.27
CA ILE A 134 -5.42 -1.00 -3.24
C ILE A 134 -4.87 -0.72 -4.65
N HIS A 135 -5.48 -1.31 -5.68
CA HIS A 135 -4.89 -1.28 -7.02
C HIS A 135 -4.92 0.12 -7.64
N THR A 136 -6.04 0.81 -7.49
CA THR A 136 -6.38 2.10 -8.13
C THR A 136 -6.46 3.27 -7.14
N SER A 137 -6.31 2.99 -5.84
CA SER A 137 -6.16 4.02 -4.80
C SER A 137 -5.01 4.98 -5.13
N ARG A 138 -5.21 6.23 -4.70
CA ARG A 138 -4.20 7.29 -4.76
C ARG A 138 -3.27 7.27 -3.55
N VAL A 139 -3.73 6.66 -2.47
CA VAL A 139 -2.92 6.44 -1.28
C VAL A 139 -1.99 5.29 -1.61
N GLY A 140 -0.67 5.52 -1.51
CA GLY A 140 0.30 4.45 -1.73
C GLY A 140 0.09 3.34 -0.70
N ALA A 141 -0.03 2.11 -1.17
CA ALA A 141 0.00 0.95 -0.29
C ALA A 141 1.45 0.50 -0.04
N HIS A 142 1.72 0.10 1.19
CA HIS A 142 3.00 -0.45 1.61
C HIS A 142 2.98 -1.97 1.49
N VAL A 143 4.00 -2.53 0.83
CA VAL A 143 4.27 -3.97 0.85
C VAL A 143 4.93 -4.30 2.18
N LEU A 144 4.20 -4.99 3.06
CA LEU A 144 4.72 -5.40 4.36
C LEU A 144 5.74 -6.54 4.22
N PRO A 145 6.59 -6.80 5.25
CA PRO A 145 7.51 -7.95 5.24
C PRO A 145 6.80 -9.31 5.05
N CYS A 146 5.57 -9.44 5.57
CA CYS A 146 4.74 -10.63 5.37
C CYS A 146 4.19 -10.79 3.94
N GLY A 147 4.34 -9.79 3.07
CA GLY A 147 3.89 -9.75 1.68
C GLY A 147 2.54 -9.06 1.45
N HIS A 148 1.74 -8.86 2.51
CA HIS A 148 0.44 -8.19 2.41
C HIS A 148 0.58 -6.67 2.17
N LEU A 149 -0.48 -6.06 1.64
CA LEU A 149 -0.54 -4.62 1.34
C LEU A 149 -1.44 -3.89 2.34
N LEU A 150 -0.98 -2.74 2.84
CA LEU A 150 -1.78 -1.83 3.66
C LEU A 150 -1.51 -0.37 3.28
N HIS A 151 -2.54 0.48 3.31
CA HIS A 151 -2.34 1.93 3.23
C HIS A 151 -1.64 2.48 4.49
N ARG A 152 -1.89 1.91 5.67
CA ARG A 152 -1.33 2.35 6.96
C ARG A 152 -1.39 1.23 7.99
N GLY A 153 -0.49 1.25 8.98
CA GLY A 153 -0.52 0.32 10.12
C GLY A 153 0.88 -0.09 10.59
N TYR A 154 1.00 -0.46 11.87
CA TYR A 154 2.24 -0.96 12.47
C TYR A 154 2.27 -2.50 12.55
N ARG A 155 1.14 -3.16 12.32
CA ARG A 155 0.98 -4.61 12.32
C ARG A 155 -0.01 -5.05 11.24
N CYS A 156 0.27 -6.18 10.59
CA CYS A 156 -0.64 -6.76 9.61
C CYS A 156 -1.90 -7.31 10.30
N PRO A 157 -3.13 -6.88 9.97
CA PRO A 157 -4.34 -7.43 10.58
C PRO A 157 -4.66 -8.85 10.10
N LEU A 158 -4.07 -9.28 8.98
CA LEU A 158 -4.32 -10.61 8.39
C LEU A 158 -3.49 -11.72 9.02
N CYS A 159 -2.29 -11.40 9.50
CA CYS A 159 -1.34 -12.39 10.01
C CYS A 159 -0.53 -11.94 11.24
N MET A 160 -0.83 -10.75 11.78
CA MET A 160 -0.20 -10.18 12.98
C MET A 160 1.30 -9.90 12.87
N HIS A 161 1.93 -10.12 11.72
CA HIS A 161 3.33 -9.77 11.49
C HIS A 161 3.57 -8.26 11.61
N SER A 162 4.68 -7.86 12.21
CA SER A 162 5.12 -6.47 12.31
C SER A 162 5.23 -5.83 10.93
N ALA A 163 4.71 -4.62 10.76
CA ALA A 163 4.69 -3.91 9.49
C ALA A 163 6.01 -3.18 9.18
N LEU A 164 6.78 -2.87 10.23
CA LEU A 164 7.98 -2.04 10.22
C LEU A 164 9.13 -2.75 10.94
N ASP A 165 10.35 -2.23 10.81
CA ASP A 165 11.47 -2.66 11.64
C ASP A 165 11.26 -2.21 13.10
N MET A 166 11.02 -3.19 13.97
CA MET A 166 10.74 -2.98 15.39
C MET A 166 11.98 -3.19 16.28
N THR A 167 13.18 -3.40 15.72
CA THR A 167 14.41 -3.74 16.46
C THR A 167 14.69 -2.77 17.60
N ARG A 168 14.51 -1.46 17.36
CA ARG A 168 14.71 -0.43 18.40
C ARG A 168 13.71 -0.58 19.56
N TYR A 169 12.45 -0.86 19.24
CA TYR A 169 11.40 -1.05 20.24
C TYR A 169 11.62 -2.33 21.05
N TRP A 170 12.07 -3.40 20.42
CA TRP A 170 12.45 -4.65 21.10
C TRP A 170 13.58 -4.44 22.11
N ARG A 171 14.59 -3.63 21.79
CA ARG A 171 15.64 -3.27 22.75
C ARG A 171 15.12 -2.49 23.95
N GLN A 172 14.12 -1.63 23.76
CA GLN A 172 13.50 -0.93 24.89
C GLN A 172 12.74 -1.91 25.80
N LEU A 173 12.04 -2.89 25.22
CA LEU A 173 11.41 -3.96 26.01
C LEU A 173 12.44 -4.84 26.73
N ASP A 174 13.61 -5.10 26.15
CA ASP A 174 14.71 -5.79 26.85
C ASP A 174 15.07 -5.04 28.16
N ASP A 175 15.26 -3.72 28.07
CA ASP A 175 15.60 -2.88 29.23
C ASP A 175 14.48 -2.86 30.29
N GLU A 176 13.21 -2.74 29.86
CA GLU A 176 12.06 -2.73 30.77
C GLU A 176 11.85 -4.07 31.47
N VAL A 177 12.05 -5.18 30.75
CA VAL A 177 12.03 -6.55 31.30
C VAL A 177 13.12 -6.73 32.34
N ALA A 178 14.35 -6.27 32.07
CA ALA A 178 15.45 -6.36 33.03
C ALA A 178 15.20 -5.53 34.31
N GLN A 179 14.50 -4.41 34.18
CA GLN A 179 14.17 -3.50 35.30
C GLN A 179 12.93 -3.92 36.10
N THR A 180 12.17 -4.91 35.63
CA THR A 180 10.90 -5.34 36.25
C THR A 180 10.94 -6.82 36.62
N PRO A 181 11.59 -7.20 37.73
CA PRO A 181 11.63 -8.60 38.15
C PRO A 181 10.22 -9.19 38.32
N MET A 182 10.03 -10.41 37.82
CA MET A 182 8.75 -11.13 38.00
C MET A 182 8.53 -11.52 39.46
N PRO A 183 7.27 -11.53 39.95
CA PRO A 183 6.94 -12.08 41.26
C PRO A 183 7.41 -13.53 41.39
N THR A 184 7.76 -13.96 42.60
CA THR A 184 8.36 -15.28 42.88
C THR A 184 7.52 -16.44 42.35
N GLU A 185 6.19 -16.33 42.40
CA GLU A 185 5.24 -17.33 41.87
C GLU A 185 5.39 -17.58 40.36
N TYR A 186 5.90 -16.62 39.60
CA TYR A 186 6.06 -16.68 38.15
C TYR A 186 7.52 -16.69 37.69
N GLN A 187 8.48 -16.55 38.61
CA GLN A 187 9.90 -16.37 38.30
C GLN A 187 10.51 -17.55 37.54
N ASN A 188 9.95 -18.75 37.71
CA ASN A 188 10.38 -20.00 37.08
C ASN A 188 9.38 -20.53 36.04
N MET A 189 8.34 -19.74 35.72
CA MET A 189 7.29 -20.16 34.79
C MET A 189 7.79 -20.10 33.34
N MET A 190 7.79 -21.24 32.65
CA MET A 190 8.14 -21.33 31.24
C MET A 190 6.88 -21.46 30.39
N VAL A 191 6.90 -20.81 29.22
CA VAL A 191 5.78 -20.81 28.28
C VAL A 191 6.25 -21.08 26.87
N GLU A 192 5.47 -21.87 26.13
CA GLU A 192 5.63 -22.02 24.69
C GLU A 192 5.03 -20.81 23.98
N ILE A 193 5.79 -20.24 23.03
CA ILE A 193 5.35 -19.11 22.24
C ILE A 193 5.44 -19.42 20.74
N LEU A 194 4.55 -18.81 19.97
CA LEU A 194 4.63 -18.67 18.52
C LEU A 194 4.96 -17.21 18.19
N CYS A 195 6.02 -16.99 17.40
CA CYS A 195 6.39 -15.66 16.96
C CYS A 195 5.68 -15.26 15.67
N ASN A 196 4.97 -14.13 15.66
CA ASN A 196 4.24 -13.65 14.48
C ASN A 196 5.17 -13.09 13.39
N ASP A 197 6.44 -12.79 13.72
CA ASP A 197 7.41 -12.22 12.78
C ASP A 197 8.24 -13.30 12.06
N CYS A 198 8.62 -14.39 12.74
CA CYS A 198 9.41 -15.47 12.12
C CYS A 198 8.69 -16.81 12.03
N ASN A 199 7.49 -16.94 12.58
CA ASN A 199 6.71 -18.19 12.69
C ASN A 199 7.40 -19.34 13.44
N ALA A 200 8.53 -19.06 14.10
CA ALA A 200 9.21 -20.05 14.94
C ALA A 200 8.48 -20.22 16.27
N ARG A 201 8.52 -21.45 16.78
CA ARG A 201 8.12 -21.78 18.15
C ARG A 201 9.33 -21.77 19.06
N SER A 202 9.17 -21.34 20.30
CA SER A 202 10.23 -21.42 21.30
C SER A 202 9.65 -21.48 22.71
N THR A 203 10.31 -22.17 23.62
CA THR A 203 9.99 -22.15 25.06
C THR A 203 10.84 -21.08 25.73
N VAL A 204 10.21 -20.11 26.39
CA VAL A 204 10.86 -18.93 26.97
C VAL A 204 10.33 -18.65 28.38
N GLN A 205 11.09 -17.87 29.15
CA GLN A 205 10.67 -17.42 30.47
C GLN A 205 9.44 -16.52 30.31
N PHE A 206 8.39 -16.78 31.09
CA PHE A 206 7.22 -15.93 31.13
C PHE A 206 7.58 -14.58 31.76
N HIS A 207 7.17 -13.51 31.10
CA HIS A 207 7.30 -12.15 31.63
C HIS A 207 6.07 -11.33 31.23
N LEU A 208 5.53 -10.54 32.17
CA LEU A 208 4.28 -9.80 31.95
C LEU A 208 4.40 -8.77 30.81
N LEU A 209 5.55 -8.12 30.68
CA LEU A 209 5.80 -7.12 29.63
C LEU A 209 5.97 -7.71 28.23
N GLY A 210 6.30 -9.01 28.11
CA GLY A 210 6.42 -9.65 26.82
C GLY A 210 7.41 -10.81 26.80
N MET A 211 7.22 -11.71 25.83
CA MET A 211 7.98 -12.94 25.70
C MET A 211 8.85 -12.87 24.45
N LYS A 212 10.18 -12.78 24.63
CA LYS A 212 11.13 -12.58 23.53
C LYS A 212 11.34 -13.85 22.72
N CYS A 213 11.17 -13.79 21.41
CA CYS A 213 11.47 -14.90 20.52
C CYS A 213 12.98 -15.19 20.49
N LYS A 214 13.38 -16.45 20.70
CA LYS A 214 14.80 -16.88 20.65
C LYS A 214 15.41 -16.87 19.24
N ASN A 215 14.59 -16.88 18.18
CA ASN A 215 15.07 -16.97 16.80
C ASN A 215 15.30 -15.60 16.14
N CYS A 216 14.42 -14.63 16.39
CA CYS A 216 14.47 -13.32 15.75
C CYS A 216 14.43 -12.14 16.71
N GLU A 217 14.49 -12.41 18.03
CA GLU A 217 14.50 -11.40 19.09
C GLU A 217 13.24 -10.51 19.18
N SER A 218 12.23 -10.77 18.35
CA SER A 218 10.96 -10.05 18.39
C SER A 218 10.14 -10.40 19.64
N TYR A 219 9.48 -9.40 20.20
CA TYR A 219 8.46 -9.55 21.24
C TYR A 219 7.03 -9.66 20.66
N ASN A 220 6.86 -9.64 19.33
CA ASN A 220 5.58 -9.88 18.68
C ASN A 220 5.25 -11.40 18.69
N THR A 221 4.92 -11.90 19.87
CA THR A 221 4.72 -13.31 20.15
C THR A 221 3.36 -13.54 20.82
N ALA A 222 2.80 -14.73 20.62
CA ALA A 222 1.61 -15.18 21.32
C ALA A 222 1.95 -16.49 22.05
N GLN A 223 1.35 -16.71 23.22
CA GLN A 223 1.46 -17.98 23.90
C GLN A 223 0.78 -19.06 23.04
N ASP A 224 1.53 -20.08 22.66
CA ASP A 224 0.98 -21.25 21.98
C ASP A 224 0.28 -22.08 23.05
N GLY A 225 -1.03 -22.32 22.92
CA GLY A 225 -1.92 -22.82 23.98
C GLY A 225 -1.63 -24.24 24.50
N ARG A 226 -0.42 -24.76 24.27
CA ARG A 226 0.09 -26.05 24.72
C ARG A 226 1.02 -25.82 25.91
N CYS A 227 0.49 -26.07 27.10
CA CYS A 227 1.22 -26.24 28.37
C CYS A 227 1.75 -24.99 29.11
N ARG A 228 1.42 -24.93 30.40
CA ARG A 228 2.15 -24.19 31.43
C ARG A 228 3.09 -25.20 32.05
N LEU A 229 4.41 -25.05 31.87
CA LEU A 229 5.37 -25.94 32.51
C LEU A 229 5.98 -25.21 33.70
N THR A 230 5.71 -25.71 34.90
CA THR A 230 6.52 -25.41 36.08
C THR A 230 7.75 -26.31 36.05
N LEU A 231 8.94 -25.76 36.36
CA LEU A 231 10.21 -26.50 36.37
C LEU A 231 10.23 -27.75 37.28
N GLU A 232 9.21 -27.95 38.10
CA GLU A 232 9.02 -29.15 38.94
C GLU A 232 8.44 -30.36 38.18
N GLU A 233 8.05 -30.21 36.90
CA GLU A 233 7.47 -31.28 36.07
C GLU A 233 8.36 -31.71 34.89
N GLN A 234 9.66 -31.45 34.93
CA GLN A 234 10.68 -32.01 34.01
C GLN A 234 11.68 -32.89 34.75
#